data_AF-A0A662BY69-F1
#
_entry.id   AF-A0A662BY69-F1
#
_cell.length_a   1.000
_cell.length_b   1.000
_cell.length_c   1.000
_cell.angle_alpha   90.00
_cell.angle_beta   90.00
_cell.angle_gamma   90.00
#
_symmetry.space_group_name_H-M   'P 1'
#
loop_
_entity.id
_entity.type
_entity.pdbx_description
1 polymer ?
#
loop_
_entity_poly.entity_id
_entity_poly.type
_entity_poly.pdbx_seq_one_letter_code
_entity_poly.pdbx_strand_id
1 'polypeptide(L)'
;MSKVFFLLFFISSFSYSQIVTPAFKEGEFLKYKLSYGPINAGFATLEIEDYFENGVELFHVTGKGWTSGMTDFFFSVKDNYETYFTKNNMQPYRFIRKIDEGGYTKDKEMLFDFNSNIATVLDHKKSTENTFPIHAKVQDMLSSLYYLRTVDF
;
A
#
# COMPACT_ATOMS: atom_id res chain seq x y z
N MET A 1 49.33 34.62 -2.57
CA MET A 1 48.00 34.42 -1.94
C MET A 1 46.97 33.88 -2.95
N SER A 2 47.32 32.92 -3.81
CA SER A 2 46.44 32.44 -4.90
C SER A 2 46.00 30.98 -4.78
N LYS A 3 46.49 30.24 -3.78
CA LYS A 3 46.17 28.80 -3.61
C LYS A 3 45.02 28.51 -2.64
N VAL A 4 44.59 29.50 -1.84
CA VAL A 4 43.50 29.34 -0.85
C VAL A 4 42.13 29.38 -1.53
N PHE A 5 42.00 30.09 -2.65
CA PHE A 5 40.72 30.23 -3.35
C PHE A 5 40.29 28.94 -4.08
N PHE A 6 41.24 28.10 -4.49
CA PHE A 6 40.95 26.83 -5.18
C PHE A 6 40.41 25.74 -4.23
N LEU A 7 40.64 25.86 -2.93
CA LEU A 7 40.19 24.89 -1.92
C LEU A 7 38.72 25.11 -1.51
N LEU A 8 38.20 26.34 -1.66
CA LEU A 8 36.81 26.69 -1.32
C LEU A 8 35.81 26.32 -2.42
N PHE A 9 36.26 26.06 -3.64
CA PHE A 9 35.36 25.64 -4.73
C PHE A 9 34.95 24.15 -4.64
N PHE A 10 35.69 23.35 -3.88
CA PHE A 10 35.47 21.90 -3.78
C PHE A 10 34.47 21.48 -2.69
N ILE A 11 33.96 22.43 -1.88
CA ILE A 11 33.02 22.13 -0.77
C ILE A 11 31.55 22.36 -1.19
N SER A 12 31.31 22.86 -2.40
CA SER A 12 29.94 23.01 -2.94
C SER A 12 29.39 21.74 -3.60
N SER A 13 29.75 20.58 -3.06
CA SER A 13 28.99 19.35 -3.30
C SER A 13 27.61 19.53 -2.67
N PHE A 14 26.72 20.19 -3.40
CA PHE A 14 25.29 20.20 -3.12
C PHE A 14 24.87 18.73 -3.01
N SER A 15 24.70 18.27 -1.78
CA SER A 15 23.87 17.12 -1.49
C SER A 15 22.45 17.51 -1.88
N TYR A 16 22.10 17.31 -3.15
CA TYR A 16 20.71 17.18 -3.53
C TYR A 16 20.21 15.97 -2.76
N SER A 17 19.51 16.22 -1.65
CA SER A 17 18.59 15.22 -1.11
C SER A 17 17.68 14.86 -2.28
N GLN A 18 17.72 13.59 -2.68
CA GLN A 18 16.85 13.10 -3.73
C GLN A 18 15.43 13.33 -3.23
N ILE A 19 14.71 14.28 -3.82
CA ILE A 19 13.27 14.36 -3.67
C ILE A 19 12.77 13.09 -4.33
N VAL A 20 12.48 12.08 -3.51
CA VAL A 20 11.89 10.84 -4.00
C VAL A 20 10.48 11.20 -4.44
N THR A 21 10.33 11.46 -5.74
CA THR A 21 9.02 11.52 -6.36
C THR A 21 8.45 10.11 -6.35
N PRO A 22 7.24 9.89 -5.82
CA PRO A 22 6.62 8.57 -5.86
C PRO A 22 6.59 8.05 -7.31
N ALA A 23 6.95 6.78 -7.51
CA ALA A 23 6.93 6.14 -8.84
C ALA A 23 5.51 5.75 -9.30
N PHE A 24 4.49 6.40 -8.74
CA PHE A 24 3.07 6.24 -8.98
C PHE A 24 2.38 7.59 -8.79
N LYS A 25 1.17 7.71 -9.34
CA LYS A 25 0.30 8.88 -9.20
C LYS A 25 -1.14 8.44 -9.36
N GLU A 26 -2.09 9.33 -9.10
CA GLU A 26 -3.50 9.09 -9.33
C GLU A 26 -3.79 8.59 -10.76
N GLY A 27 -4.74 7.66 -10.89
CA GLY A 27 -5.12 7.04 -12.15
C GLY A 27 -4.17 5.94 -12.64
N GLU A 28 -3.14 5.57 -11.88
CA GLU A 28 -2.35 4.38 -12.21
C GLU A 28 -3.19 3.11 -12.05
N PHE A 29 -3.14 2.27 -13.08
CA PHE A 29 -3.78 0.96 -13.12
C PHE A 29 -2.77 -0.11 -13.52
N LEU A 30 -2.57 -1.08 -12.64
CA LEU A 30 -1.69 -2.22 -12.86
C LEU A 30 -2.52 -3.48 -12.94
N LYS A 31 -2.30 -4.31 -13.97
CA LYS A 31 -2.96 -5.61 -14.13
C LYS A 31 -1.93 -6.70 -14.32
N TYR A 32 -2.01 -7.70 -13.45
CA TYR A 32 -1.13 -8.84 -13.40
C TYR A 32 -1.87 -10.10 -13.81
N LYS A 33 -1.18 -10.98 -14.53
CA LYS A 33 -1.62 -12.34 -14.82
C LYS A 33 -0.77 -13.30 -13.99
N LEU A 34 -1.41 -14.06 -13.11
CA LEU A 34 -0.74 -15.09 -12.31
C LEU A 34 -0.75 -16.39 -13.11
N SER A 35 0.42 -16.97 -13.35
CA SER A 35 0.54 -18.23 -14.11
C SER A 35 1.38 -19.24 -13.35
N TYR A 36 0.95 -20.50 -13.36
CA TYR A 36 1.71 -21.64 -12.85
C TYR A 36 2.09 -22.53 -14.03
N GLY A 37 3.31 -22.35 -14.53
CA GLY A 37 3.73 -22.93 -15.81
C GLY A 37 2.81 -22.47 -16.95
N PRO A 38 2.24 -23.39 -17.76
CA PRO A 38 1.34 -23.02 -18.85
C PRO A 38 -0.08 -22.65 -18.39
N ILE A 39 -0.43 -22.88 -17.11
CA ILE A 39 -1.78 -22.69 -16.59
C ILE A 39 -1.94 -21.25 -16.11
N ASN A 40 -2.98 -20.56 -16.60
CA ASN A 40 -3.38 -19.28 -16.05
C ASN A 40 -4.09 -19.50 -14.71
N ALA A 41 -3.45 -19.13 -13.61
CA ALA A 41 -4.00 -19.28 -12.28
C ALA A 41 -5.04 -18.19 -11.98
N GLY A 42 -4.88 -16.99 -12.52
CA GLY A 42 -5.76 -15.88 -12.22
C GLY A 42 -5.19 -14.51 -12.59
N PHE A 43 -5.80 -13.49 -12.03
CA PHE A 43 -5.42 -12.09 -12.24
C PHE A 43 -5.39 -11.33 -10.93
N ALA A 44 -4.60 -10.26 -10.90
CA ALA A 44 -4.67 -9.24 -9.88
C ALA A 44 -4.66 -7.86 -10.51
N THR A 45 -5.34 -6.90 -9.90
CA THR A 45 -5.30 -5.50 -10.29
C THR A 45 -4.98 -4.62 -9.10
N LEU A 46 -4.28 -3.52 -9.35
CA LEU A 46 -4.11 -2.41 -8.42
C LEU A 46 -4.54 -1.14 -9.14
N GLU A 47 -5.37 -0.34 -8.50
CA GLU A 47 -5.86 0.94 -9.01
C GLU A 47 -5.71 1.97 -7.90
N ILE A 48 -5.17 3.14 -8.24
CA ILE A 48 -4.97 4.24 -7.28
C ILE A 48 -5.76 5.47 -7.69
N GLU A 49 -6.46 6.04 -6.72
CA GLU A 49 -7.30 7.22 -6.89
C GLU A 49 -7.02 8.23 -5.78
N ASP A 50 -7.40 9.48 -6.05
CA ASP A 50 -7.41 10.53 -5.04
C ASP A 50 -8.63 10.40 -4.13
N TYR A 51 -8.41 10.51 -2.84
CA TYR A 51 -9.47 10.46 -1.84
C TYR A 51 -9.28 11.55 -0.78
N PHE A 52 -10.38 12.09 -0.29
CA PHE A 52 -10.36 13.13 0.73
C PHE A 52 -11.40 12.82 1.80
N GLU A 53 -10.94 12.75 3.04
CA GLU A 53 -11.80 12.39 4.17
C GLU A 53 -11.34 13.14 5.42
N ASN A 54 -12.30 13.74 6.14
CA ASN A 54 -12.06 14.44 7.40
C ASN A 54 -10.93 15.50 7.36
N GLY A 55 -10.75 16.18 6.23
CA GLY A 55 -9.69 17.18 6.07
C GLY A 55 -8.33 16.61 5.67
N VAL A 56 -8.23 15.30 5.42
CA VAL A 56 -6.98 14.61 5.08
C VAL A 56 -6.99 14.21 3.61
N GLU A 57 -5.92 14.55 2.89
CA GLU A 57 -5.66 14.08 1.54
C GLU A 57 -5.00 12.69 1.57
N LEU A 58 -5.67 11.74 0.94
CA LEU A 58 -5.32 10.33 0.92
C LEU A 58 -5.18 9.84 -0.52
N PHE A 59 -4.34 8.83 -0.72
CA PHE A 59 -4.48 7.91 -1.84
C PHE A 59 -5.36 6.76 -1.42
N HIS A 60 -6.34 6.41 -2.25
CA HIS A 60 -7.12 5.19 -2.12
C HIS A 60 -6.61 4.20 -3.15
N VAL A 61 -6.12 3.05 -2.69
CA VAL A 61 -5.69 1.95 -3.55
C VAL A 61 -6.66 0.80 -3.40
N THR A 62 -7.21 0.34 -4.53
CA THR A 62 -8.03 -0.87 -4.60
C THR A 62 -7.26 -1.99 -5.28
N GLY A 63 -7.01 -3.06 -4.52
CA GLY A 63 -6.39 -4.30 -4.96
C GLY A 63 -7.39 -5.43 -5.09
N LYS A 64 -7.59 -5.97 -6.30
CA LYS A 64 -8.48 -7.11 -6.55
C LYS A 64 -7.69 -8.30 -7.05
N GLY A 65 -8.00 -9.48 -6.55
CA GLY A 65 -7.39 -10.74 -6.98
C GLY A 65 -8.44 -11.80 -7.23
N TRP A 66 -8.34 -12.54 -8.33
CA TRP A 66 -9.27 -13.64 -8.59
C TRP A 66 -8.63 -14.76 -9.40
N THR A 67 -9.03 -16.00 -9.13
CA THR A 67 -8.62 -17.14 -9.95
C THR A 67 -9.45 -17.21 -11.24
N SER A 68 -8.96 -17.96 -12.24
CA SER A 68 -9.65 -18.08 -13.53
C SER A 68 -9.55 -19.48 -14.12
N GLY A 69 -10.52 -19.83 -14.98
CA GLY A 69 -10.51 -21.09 -15.72
C GLY A 69 -10.55 -22.31 -14.80
N MET A 70 -9.70 -23.30 -15.10
CA MET A 70 -9.65 -24.55 -14.32
C MET A 70 -9.17 -24.32 -12.87
N THR A 71 -8.33 -23.31 -12.63
CA THR A 71 -7.87 -22.98 -11.27
C THR A 71 -9.03 -22.49 -10.40
N ASP A 72 -9.95 -21.69 -10.94
CA ASP A 72 -11.14 -21.24 -10.20
C ASP A 72 -12.07 -22.40 -9.83
N PHE A 73 -12.22 -23.39 -10.71
CA PHE A 73 -13.05 -24.57 -10.43
C PHE A 73 -12.56 -25.38 -9.21
N PHE A 74 -11.24 -25.53 -9.03
CA PHE A 74 -10.68 -26.30 -7.91
C PHE A 74 -10.28 -25.43 -6.70
N PHE A 75 -9.92 -24.17 -6.94
CA PHE A 75 -9.36 -23.24 -5.97
C PHE A 75 -9.89 -21.82 -6.24
N SER A 76 -11.20 -21.61 -6.02
CA SER A 76 -11.81 -20.30 -6.25
C SER A 76 -11.29 -19.26 -5.25
N VAL A 77 -10.90 -18.11 -5.77
CA VAL A 77 -10.44 -16.95 -4.99
C VAL A 77 -11.08 -15.71 -5.55
N LYS A 78 -11.61 -14.86 -4.68
CA LYS A 78 -12.13 -13.53 -5.00
C LYS A 78 -11.83 -12.59 -3.84
N ASP A 79 -10.76 -11.85 -4.01
CA ASP A 79 -10.20 -10.99 -2.99
C ASP A 79 -10.33 -9.52 -3.37
N ASN A 80 -10.68 -8.70 -2.38
CA ASN A 80 -10.69 -7.25 -2.43
C ASN A 80 -9.97 -6.70 -1.20
N TYR A 81 -8.83 -6.07 -1.45
CA TYR A 81 -8.04 -5.35 -0.47
C TYR A 81 -8.09 -3.88 -0.82
N GLU A 82 -8.27 -3.02 0.16
CA GLU A 82 -8.21 -1.58 -0.05
C GLU A 82 -7.33 -0.95 1.02
N THR A 83 -6.54 0.03 0.64
CA THR A 83 -5.81 0.87 1.60
C THR A 83 -6.06 2.33 1.28
N TYR A 84 -6.11 3.12 2.33
CA TYR A 84 -6.15 4.56 2.29
C TYR A 84 -4.90 5.01 3.03
N PHE A 85 -3.98 5.69 2.36
CA PHE A 85 -2.77 6.20 3.01
C PHE A 85 -2.54 7.65 2.65
N THR A 86 -1.90 8.37 3.56
CA THR A 86 -1.69 9.80 3.43
C THR A 86 -0.74 10.13 2.28
N LYS A 87 -1.06 11.17 1.50
CA LYS A 87 -0.20 11.61 0.40
C LYS A 87 1.14 12.21 0.87
N ASN A 88 1.18 12.74 2.09
CA ASN A 88 2.33 13.47 2.61
C ASN A 88 3.43 12.56 3.19
N ASN A 89 3.06 11.50 3.90
CA ASN A 89 3.98 10.65 4.65
C ASN A 89 3.74 9.15 4.48
N MET A 90 2.83 8.76 3.58
CA MET A 90 2.57 7.36 3.19
C MET A 90 2.15 6.47 4.38
N GLN A 91 1.57 7.06 5.43
CA GLN A 91 1.07 6.30 6.58
C GLN A 91 -0.32 5.72 6.25
N PRO A 92 -0.58 4.45 6.56
CA PRO A 92 -1.90 3.87 6.39
C PRO A 92 -2.87 4.58 7.32
N TYR A 93 -3.98 5.06 6.78
CA TYR A 93 -5.08 5.66 7.52
C TYR A 93 -6.17 4.61 7.79
N ARG A 94 -6.46 3.79 6.78
CA ARG A 94 -7.49 2.76 6.81
C ARG A 94 -7.14 1.61 5.87
N PHE A 95 -7.39 0.38 6.29
CA PHE A 95 -7.18 -0.81 5.47
C PHE A 95 -8.38 -1.74 5.53
N ILE A 96 -8.87 -2.19 4.39
CA ILE A 96 -10.01 -3.10 4.27
C ILE A 96 -9.53 -4.40 3.63
N ARG A 97 -9.91 -5.52 4.23
CA ARG A 97 -9.69 -6.87 3.70
C ARG A 97 -11.02 -7.59 3.61
N LYS A 98 -11.49 -7.81 2.39
CA LYS A 98 -12.66 -8.60 2.07
C LYS A 98 -12.29 -9.72 1.11
N ILE A 99 -12.25 -10.95 1.59
CA ILE A 99 -11.78 -12.10 0.81
C ILE A 99 -12.77 -13.25 0.84
N ASP A 100 -12.77 -14.04 -0.23
CA ASP A 100 -13.45 -15.31 -0.37
C ASP A 100 -12.54 -16.30 -1.12
N GLU A 101 -11.95 -17.22 -0.37
CA GLU A 101 -10.98 -18.20 -0.85
C GLU A 101 -11.58 -19.60 -0.68
N GLY A 102 -12.55 -19.96 -1.52
CA GLY A 102 -13.16 -21.29 -1.52
C GLY A 102 -13.95 -21.61 -0.24
N GLY A 103 -14.66 -20.63 0.31
CA GLY A 103 -15.43 -20.76 1.56
C GLY A 103 -14.71 -20.21 2.79
N TYR A 104 -13.39 -19.96 2.71
CA TYR A 104 -12.69 -19.17 3.71
C TYR A 104 -12.88 -17.68 3.44
N THR A 105 -13.67 -17.02 4.29
CA THR A 105 -14.01 -15.60 4.10
C THR A 105 -13.56 -14.75 5.27
N LYS A 106 -13.07 -13.54 4.98
CA LYS A 106 -12.83 -12.46 5.95
C LYS A 106 -13.51 -11.20 5.46
N ASP A 107 -14.01 -10.43 6.41
CA ASP A 107 -14.46 -9.06 6.21
C ASP A 107 -13.93 -8.27 7.41
N LYS A 108 -12.80 -7.60 7.21
CA LYS A 108 -12.08 -6.88 8.26
C LYS A 108 -11.69 -5.49 7.80
N GLU A 109 -11.73 -4.56 8.74
CA GLU A 109 -11.27 -3.20 8.56
C GLU A 109 -10.31 -2.84 9.69
N MET A 110 -9.24 -2.14 9.35
CA MET A 110 -8.24 -1.66 10.29
C MET A 110 -8.15 -0.15 10.18
N LEU A 111 -8.35 0.54 11.30
CA LEU A 111 -8.23 1.99 11.43
C LEU A 111 -6.95 2.30 12.18
N PHE A 112 -6.10 3.16 11.63
CA PHE A 112 -4.80 3.48 12.22
C PHE A 112 -4.83 4.86 12.86
N ASP A 113 -4.46 4.93 14.14
CA ASP A 113 -4.25 6.18 14.85
C ASP A 113 -2.79 6.28 15.31
N PHE A 114 -2.00 7.03 14.55
CA PHE A 114 -0.60 7.29 14.87
C PHE A 114 -0.40 8.29 16.01
N ASN A 115 -1.44 9.03 16.43
CA ASN A 115 -1.32 9.91 17.60
C ASN A 115 -1.33 9.09 18.89
N SER A 116 -2.20 8.09 18.97
CA SER A 116 -2.26 7.15 20.10
C SER A 116 -1.37 5.92 19.93
N ASN A 117 -0.78 5.72 18.74
CA ASN A 117 -0.04 4.52 18.35
C ASN A 117 -0.87 3.23 18.52
N ILE A 118 -2.12 3.27 18.08
CA ILE A 118 -3.05 2.14 18.12
C ILE A 118 -3.62 1.87 16.72
N ALA A 119 -3.85 0.61 16.39
CA ALA A 119 -4.74 0.21 15.31
C ALA A 119 -5.99 -0.49 15.86
N THR A 120 -7.16 -0.05 15.44
CA THR A 120 -8.45 -0.68 15.75
C THR A 120 -8.82 -1.64 14.62
N VAL A 121 -9.04 -2.91 14.96
CA VAL A 121 -9.45 -3.95 14.02
C VAL A 121 -10.91 -4.28 14.24
N LEU A 122 -11.72 -3.95 13.24
CA LEU A 122 -13.12 -4.29 13.13
C LEU A 122 -13.23 -5.60 12.34
N ASP A 123 -13.75 -6.64 12.98
CA ASP A 123 -14.10 -7.91 12.31
C ASP A 123 -15.61 -7.92 12.06
N HIS A 124 -16.02 -7.50 10.86
CA HIS A 124 -17.42 -7.33 10.48
C HIS A 124 -18.18 -8.66 10.51
N LYS A 125 -17.50 -9.77 10.23
CA LYS A 125 -18.09 -11.12 10.29
C LYS A 125 -18.42 -11.57 11.71
N LYS A 126 -17.62 -11.14 12.69
CA LYS A 126 -17.80 -11.51 14.11
C LYS A 126 -18.45 -10.40 14.92
N SER A 127 -18.63 -9.22 14.34
CA SER A 127 -19.06 -7.99 15.01
C SER A 127 -18.20 -7.69 16.25
N THR A 128 -16.90 -7.90 16.14
CA THR A 128 -15.94 -7.64 17.23
C THR A 128 -15.00 -6.52 16.86
N GLU A 129 -14.62 -5.73 17.86
CA GLU A 129 -13.62 -4.68 17.77
C GLU A 129 -12.47 -4.99 18.73
N ASN A 130 -11.24 -4.90 18.25
CA ASN A 130 -10.05 -5.10 19.08
C ASN A 130 -8.99 -4.06 18.72
N THR A 131 -8.32 -3.51 19.73
CA THR A 131 -7.25 -2.54 19.56
C THR A 131 -5.88 -3.17 19.80
N PHE A 132 -4.89 -2.80 18.99
CA PHE A 132 -3.52 -3.28 19.11
C PHE A 132 -2.53 -2.12 19.09
N PRO A 133 -1.46 -2.16 19.89
CA PRO A 133 -0.39 -1.17 19.77
C PRO A 133 0.30 -1.31 18.41
N ILE A 134 0.67 -0.18 17.81
CA ILE A 134 1.40 -0.14 16.54
C ILE A 134 2.70 0.64 16.65
N HIS A 135 3.64 0.31 15.78
CA HIS A 135 4.87 1.07 15.63
C HIS A 135 4.64 2.28 14.70
N ALA A 136 5.36 3.40 14.92
CA ALA A 136 5.20 4.64 14.18
C ALA A 136 5.43 4.57 12.65
N LYS A 137 5.97 3.44 12.17
CA LYS A 137 6.26 3.16 10.74
C LYS A 137 5.55 1.90 10.23
N VAL A 138 4.52 1.42 10.93
CA VAL A 138 3.76 0.27 10.47
C VAL A 138 3.11 0.59 9.11
N GLN A 139 3.05 -0.41 8.26
CA GLN A 139 2.39 -0.35 6.96
C GLN A 139 1.40 -1.53 6.88
N ASP A 140 0.29 -1.33 6.18
CA ASP A 140 -0.55 -2.46 5.77
C ASP A 140 0.02 -3.12 4.50
N MET A 141 -0.66 -4.17 4.03
CA MET A 141 -0.17 -4.98 2.91
C MET A 141 -0.06 -4.20 1.60
N LEU A 142 -1.01 -3.31 1.30
CA LEU A 142 -0.99 -2.53 0.06
C LEU A 142 -0.19 -1.24 0.24
N SER A 143 -0.31 -0.56 1.38
CA SER A 143 0.46 0.67 1.63
C SER A 143 1.97 0.38 1.67
N SER A 144 2.39 -0.79 2.17
CA SER A 144 3.78 -1.24 2.11
C SER A 144 4.28 -1.43 0.67
N LEU A 145 3.45 -2.00 -0.21
CA LEU A 145 3.80 -2.17 -1.63
C LEU A 145 4.07 -0.81 -2.29
N TYR A 146 3.22 0.20 -2.04
CA TYR A 146 3.40 1.53 -2.58
C TYR A 146 4.57 2.27 -1.92
N TYR A 147 4.75 2.13 -0.60
CA TYR A 147 5.90 2.69 0.12
C TYR A 147 7.24 2.15 -0.41
N LEU A 148 7.35 0.85 -0.73
CA LEU A 148 8.58 0.29 -1.29
C LEU A 148 8.94 0.88 -2.67
N ARG A 149 7.95 1.39 -3.41
CA ARG A 149 8.16 2.07 -4.70
C ARG A 149 8.66 3.51 -4.55
N THR A 150 8.83 3.98 -3.30
CA THR A 150 9.44 5.26 -2.96
C THR A 150 10.79 5.07 -2.26
N VAL A 151 11.36 3.86 -2.24
CA VAL A 151 12.66 3.59 -1.62
C VAL A 151 13.67 3.24 -2.70
N ASP A 152 14.84 3.86 -2.65
CA ASP A 152 16.01 3.52 -3.47
C ASP A 152 16.86 2.47 -2.72
N PHE A 153 17.36 1.45 -3.41
CA PHE A 153 18.06 0.28 -2.84
C PHE A 153 19.54 0.21 -3.22
#